data_AF-A0A847LFV9-F1
#
_entry.id   AF-A0A847LFV9-F1
#
_cell.length_a   1.000
_cell.length_b   1.000
_cell.length_c   1.000
_cell.angle_alpha   90.00
_cell.angle_beta   90.00
_cell.angle_gamma   90.00
#
_symmetry.space_group_name_H-M   'P 1'
#
loop_
_entity.id
_entity.type
_entity.pdbx_description
1 polymer ?
#
loop_
_entity_poly.entity_id
_entity_poly.type
_entity_poly.pdbx_seq_one_letter_code
_entity_poly.pdbx_strand_id
1 'polypeptide(L)'
;MTMDATRDTALGALRPEEKEVIAKARRLDGLLGTGTDWARRHLAQPQLRSFLEKSLQGKRAVVRKIDDSARRPIALGVFGASQCGKSFLISELVRGDDKRPLEIFTNAPGATPIPRDYLEQINPPGGRESTALVTRFTKRPYAEVRGCSVLARLLGRTDLIKIFMNGFLFECQSDFLPSAEELSKLRASIRGRAPEANPVFAEADIWDIQDYVKRHFRNQFAKALEDVNYWGVLNEEIRFLPFEAQIPYLEWLWGKFPRLTELYRTLHLALGELGSQVVGLFDDALLPREKSIIDVQRLSTLARPGNRKIGVALAGGGRLEMDTSTVCALTRELIVRVP
;
A
#
# COMPACT_ATOMS: atom_id res chain seq x y z
N MET A 1 21.57 4.22 -1.24
CA MET A 1 22.24 4.05 0.06
C MET A 1 21.74 5.04 1.12
N THR A 2 20.53 5.61 0.97
CA THR A 2 19.99 6.69 1.82
C THR A 2 18.67 6.33 2.54
N MET A 3 18.12 5.13 2.35
CA MET A 3 16.89 4.66 3.01
C MET A 3 17.12 3.93 4.34
N ASP A 4 18.36 3.57 4.69
CA ASP A 4 18.65 2.79 5.90
C ASP A 4 18.81 3.65 7.15
N ALA A 5 19.24 4.92 7.01
CA ALA A 5 19.53 5.80 8.14
C ALA A 5 18.26 6.24 8.92
N THR A 6 17.10 6.30 8.27
CA THR A 6 15.80 6.60 8.92
C THR A 6 15.15 5.39 9.59
N ARG A 7 15.66 4.17 9.35
CA ARG A 7 15.11 2.93 9.95
C ARG A 7 15.62 2.65 11.36
N ASP A 8 16.78 3.18 11.73
CA ASP A 8 17.45 2.83 12.99
C ASP A 8 17.15 3.80 14.15
N THR A 9 16.56 4.98 13.90
CA THR A 9 16.23 5.96 14.96
C THR A 9 15.02 5.57 15.82
N ALA A 10 14.19 4.61 15.40
CA ALA A 10 13.06 4.10 16.20
C ALA A 10 13.41 2.85 17.06
N LEU A 11 14.70 2.45 17.11
CA LEU A 11 15.14 1.21 17.77
C LEU A 11 15.16 1.26 19.31
N GLY A 12 14.99 2.44 19.92
CA GLY A 12 15.10 2.62 21.38
C GLY A 12 14.06 1.86 22.21
N ALA A 13 12.94 1.43 21.61
CA ALA A 13 11.80 0.86 22.32
C ALA A 13 11.49 -0.62 21.99
N LEU A 14 12.37 -1.30 21.26
CA LEU A 14 12.16 -2.71 20.90
C LEU A 14 12.50 -3.66 22.05
N ARG A 15 11.63 -4.65 22.26
CA ARG A 15 11.81 -5.74 23.22
C ARG A 15 12.94 -6.68 22.76
N PRO A 16 13.61 -7.42 23.67
CA PRO A 16 14.68 -8.34 23.31
C PRO A 16 14.27 -9.36 22.23
N GLU A 17 13.07 -9.91 22.31
CA GLU A 17 12.57 -10.89 21.35
C GLU A 17 12.35 -10.27 19.96
N GLU A 18 11.89 -9.02 19.91
CA GLU A 18 11.72 -8.26 18.65
C GLU A 18 13.07 -8.03 17.97
N LYS A 19 14.10 -7.67 18.75
CA LYS A 19 15.48 -7.51 18.26
C LYS A 19 16.05 -8.81 17.72
N GLU A 20 15.78 -9.93 18.39
CA GLU A 20 16.24 -11.25 17.95
C GLU A 20 15.61 -11.66 16.61
N VAL A 21 14.29 -11.49 16.46
CA VAL A 21 13.59 -11.78 15.20
C VAL A 21 14.12 -10.92 14.07
N ILE A 22 14.33 -9.61 14.30
CA ILE A 22 14.91 -8.68 13.33
C ILE A 22 16.31 -9.13 12.91
N ALA A 23 17.17 -9.50 13.86
CA ALA A 23 18.53 -9.96 13.56
C ALA A 23 18.52 -11.25 12.72
N LYS A 24 17.67 -12.22 13.08
CA LYS A 24 17.50 -13.47 12.32
C LYS A 24 16.97 -13.20 10.91
N ALA A 25 15.98 -12.32 10.77
CA ALA A 25 15.41 -11.95 9.48
C ALA A 25 16.45 -11.27 8.58
N ARG A 26 17.20 -10.29 9.10
CA ARG A 26 18.29 -9.63 8.37
C ARG A 26 19.36 -10.61 7.90
N ARG A 27 19.78 -11.55 8.77
CA ARG A 27 20.74 -12.59 8.41
C ARG A 27 20.20 -13.50 7.29
N LEU A 28 18.95 -13.92 7.40
CA LEU A 28 18.32 -14.79 6.40
C LEU A 28 18.13 -14.08 5.05
N ASP A 29 17.75 -12.80 5.01
CA ASP A 29 17.67 -12.02 3.76
C ASP A 29 19.04 -11.93 3.07
N GLY A 30 20.11 -11.74 3.84
CA GLY A 30 21.49 -11.74 3.32
C GLY A 30 21.92 -13.09 2.74
N LEU A 31 21.60 -14.20 3.41
CA LEU A 31 21.87 -15.55 2.91
C LEU A 31 21.08 -15.86 1.64
N LEU A 32 19.80 -15.49 1.60
CA LEU A 32 18.97 -15.66 0.41
C LEU A 32 19.49 -14.82 -0.77
N GLY A 33 19.94 -13.58 -0.51
CA GLY A 33 20.58 -12.73 -1.52
C GLY A 33 21.85 -13.35 -2.08
N THR A 34 22.69 -13.90 -1.21
CA THR A 34 23.90 -14.64 -1.63
C THR A 34 23.55 -15.86 -2.48
N GLY A 35 22.47 -16.57 -2.13
CA GLY A 35 21.95 -17.69 -2.93
C GLY A 35 21.46 -17.25 -4.31
N THR A 36 20.82 -16.08 -4.41
CA THR A 36 20.40 -15.51 -5.69
C THR A 36 21.61 -15.17 -6.56
N ASP A 37 22.65 -14.57 -5.98
CA ASP A 37 23.88 -14.25 -6.70
C ASP A 37 24.62 -15.51 -7.16
N TRP A 38 24.66 -16.54 -6.32
CA TRP A 38 25.21 -17.84 -6.70
C TRP A 38 24.46 -18.46 -7.88
N ALA A 39 23.12 -18.45 -7.83
CA ALA A 39 22.28 -18.96 -8.90
C ALA A 39 22.57 -18.26 -10.24
N ARG A 40 22.71 -16.93 -10.21
CA ARG A 40 23.05 -16.11 -11.38
C ARG A 40 24.39 -16.46 -12.00
N ARG A 41 25.41 -16.71 -11.16
CA ARG A 41 26.78 -16.98 -11.62
C ARG A 41 26.98 -18.41 -12.10
N HIS A 42 26.34 -19.39 -11.46
CA HIS A 42 26.70 -20.80 -11.63
C HIS A 42 25.65 -21.65 -12.36
N LEU A 43 24.38 -21.26 -12.41
CA LEU A 43 23.36 -22.05 -13.13
C LEU A 43 23.35 -21.70 -14.61
N ALA A 44 23.90 -22.58 -15.45
CA ALA A 44 23.93 -22.38 -16.90
C ALA A 44 22.53 -22.43 -17.54
N GLN A 45 21.63 -23.29 -17.04
CA GLN A 45 20.28 -23.47 -17.59
C GLN A 45 19.37 -22.27 -17.26
N PRO A 46 18.89 -21.49 -18.25
CA PRO A 46 18.12 -20.27 -18.00
C PRO A 46 16.79 -20.52 -17.26
N GLN A 47 16.10 -21.62 -17.57
CA GLN A 47 14.82 -21.95 -16.93
C GLN A 47 14.99 -22.27 -15.44
N LEU A 48 15.98 -23.12 -15.10
CA LEU A 48 16.29 -23.47 -13.71
C LEU A 48 16.75 -22.25 -12.92
N ARG A 49 17.57 -21.39 -13.54
CA ARG A 49 18.02 -20.13 -12.96
C ARG A 49 16.84 -19.22 -12.63
N SER A 50 15.97 -18.94 -13.61
CA SER A 50 14.77 -18.10 -13.43
C SER A 50 13.84 -18.63 -12.34
N PHE A 51 13.61 -19.95 -12.32
CA PHE A 51 12.81 -20.60 -11.28
C PHE A 51 13.42 -20.39 -9.87
N LEU A 52 14.72 -20.62 -9.71
CA LEU A 52 15.39 -20.47 -8.43
C LEU A 52 15.43 -19.00 -7.98
N GLU A 53 15.72 -18.07 -8.89
CA GLU A 53 15.70 -16.63 -8.62
C GLU A 53 14.32 -16.18 -8.11
N LYS A 54 13.26 -16.58 -8.80
CA LYS A 54 11.88 -16.31 -8.37
C LYS A 54 11.55 -16.89 -7.00
N SER A 55 11.94 -18.15 -6.77
CA SER A 55 11.72 -18.83 -5.48
C SER A 55 12.44 -18.13 -4.32
N LEU A 56 13.72 -17.78 -4.51
CA LEU A 56 14.53 -17.09 -3.52
C LEU A 56 14.00 -15.68 -3.26
N GLN A 57 13.62 -14.95 -4.31
CA GLN A 57 13.04 -13.62 -4.13
C GLN A 57 11.70 -13.66 -3.41
N GLY A 58 10.85 -14.65 -3.69
CA GLY A 58 9.61 -14.86 -2.94
C GLY A 58 9.89 -15.07 -1.45
N LYS A 59 10.90 -15.89 -1.11
CA LYS A 59 11.34 -16.08 0.28
C LYS A 59 11.89 -14.79 0.90
N ARG A 60 12.69 -14.02 0.17
CA ARG A 60 13.19 -12.70 0.63
C ARG A 60 12.06 -11.73 0.93
N ALA A 61 11.04 -11.68 0.06
CA ALA A 61 9.86 -10.86 0.28
C ALA A 61 9.13 -11.25 1.58
N VAL A 62 9.00 -12.55 1.88
CA VAL A 62 8.44 -13.04 3.14
C VAL A 62 9.32 -12.63 4.33
N VAL A 63 10.64 -12.81 4.25
CA VAL A 63 11.58 -12.46 5.33
C VAL A 63 11.58 -10.96 5.62
N ARG A 64 11.52 -10.11 4.59
CA ARG A 64 11.38 -8.66 4.75
C ARG A 64 10.05 -8.29 5.41
N LYS A 65 8.95 -8.94 5.05
CA LYS A 65 7.66 -8.77 5.74
C LYS A 65 7.75 -9.15 7.22
N ILE A 66 8.52 -10.19 7.57
CA ILE A 66 8.78 -10.58 8.97
C ILE A 66 9.57 -9.49 9.70
N ASP A 67 10.68 -9.00 9.12
CA ASP A 67 11.46 -7.89 9.70
C ASP A 67 10.59 -6.65 9.94
N ASP A 68 9.84 -6.23 8.92
CA ASP A 68 8.94 -5.08 8.99
C ASP A 68 7.83 -5.26 10.04
N SER A 69 7.36 -6.50 10.25
CA SER A 69 6.31 -6.80 11.22
C SER A 69 6.86 -6.82 12.66
N ALA A 70 8.07 -7.33 12.85
CA ALA A 70 8.72 -7.40 14.17
C ALA A 70 9.04 -6.01 14.75
N ARG A 71 9.19 -5.00 13.90
CA ARG A 71 9.37 -3.59 14.30
C ARG A 71 8.09 -2.92 14.79
N ARG A 72 6.93 -3.51 14.49
CA ARG A 72 5.63 -2.93 14.82
C ARG A 72 5.16 -3.47 16.16
N PRO A 73 4.60 -2.62 17.04
CA PRO A 73 3.92 -3.09 18.23
C PRO A 73 2.81 -4.09 17.86
N ILE A 74 2.64 -5.10 18.71
CA ILE A 74 1.50 -6.02 18.65
C ILE A 74 0.22 -5.20 18.65
N ALA A 75 -0.72 -5.60 17.81
CA ALA A 75 -2.01 -4.93 17.65
C ALA A 75 -3.14 -5.89 17.97
N LEU A 76 -4.16 -5.38 18.67
CA LEU A 76 -5.46 -6.01 18.73
C LEU A 76 -6.32 -5.46 17.59
N GLY A 77 -6.75 -6.33 16.66
CA GLY A 77 -7.67 -5.96 15.58
C GLY A 77 -9.10 -6.24 15.98
N VAL A 78 -9.97 -5.22 16.00
CA VAL A 78 -11.41 -5.37 16.24
C VAL A 78 -12.14 -5.34 14.90
N PHE A 79 -12.71 -6.47 14.51
CA PHE A 79 -13.47 -6.62 13.26
C PHE A 79 -14.93 -6.95 13.56
N GLY A 80 -15.83 -6.50 12.69
CA GLY A 80 -17.26 -6.74 12.84
C GLY A 80 -18.08 -5.85 11.91
N ALA A 81 -19.35 -6.21 11.72
CA ALA A 81 -20.28 -5.46 10.87
C ALA A 81 -20.31 -3.96 11.25
N SER A 82 -20.63 -3.12 10.28
CA SER A 82 -20.78 -1.69 10.50
C SER A 82 -21.77 -1.44 11.66
N GLN A 83 -21.51 -0.43 12.47
CA GLN A 83 -22.38 0.01 13.57
C GLN A 83 -22.47 -0.91 14.81
N CYS A 84 -21.72 -2.00 14.90
CA CYS A 84 -21.68 -2.84 16.10
C CYS A 84 -20.83 -2.29 17.27
N GLY A 85 -20.63 -0.96 17.36
CA GLY A 85 -19.93 -0.35 18.50
C GLY A 85 -18.42 -0.60 18.59
N LYS A 86 -17.72 -0.91 17.48
CA LYS A 86 -16.27 -1.19 17.49
C LYS A 86 -15.42 -0.07 18.11
N SER A 87 -15.65 1.17 17.70
CA SER A 87 -14.94 2.33 18.24
C SER A 87 -15.26 2.56 19.72
N PHE A 88 -16.48 2.20 20.16
CA PHE A 88 -16.88 2.25 21.57
C PHE A 88 -16.17 1.16 22.40
N LEU A 89 -16.05 -0.06 21.89
CA LEU A 89 -15.26 -1.10 22.55
C LEU A 89 -13.79 -0.66 22.69
N ILE A 90 -13.20 -0.11 21.63
CA ILE A 90 -11.83 0.42 21.67
C ILE A 90 -11.73 1.56 22.68
N SER A 91 -12.71 2.47 22.72
CA SER A 91 -12.67 3.55 23.71
C SER A 91 -12.77 3.05 25.13
N GLU A 92 -13.62 2.06 25.43
CA GLU A 92 -13.72 1.47 26.77
C GLU A 92 -12.43 0.74 27.17
N LEU A 93 -11.80 0.02 26.23
CA LEU A 93 -10.48 -0.59 26.45
C LEU A 93 -9.38 0.43 26.73
N VAL A 94 -9.44 1.61 26.09
CA VAL A 94 -8.46 2.68 26.32
C VAL A 94 -8.80 3.52 27.55
N ARG A 95 -10.09 3.66 27.88
CA ARG A 95 -10.60 4.43 29.01
C ARG A 95 -9.98 4.00 30.33
N GLY A 96 -9.81 2.67 30.48
CA GLY A 96 -9.38 2.05 31.73
C GLY A 96 -10.21 2.53 32.93
N ASP A 97 -9.64 2.42 34.13
CA ASP A 97 -10.31 2.84 35.36
C ASP A 97 -10.42 4.37 35.51
N ASP A 98 -9.57 5.11 34.81
CA ASP A 98 -9.43 6.57 34.89
C ASP A 98 -10.54 7.35 34.14
N LYS A 99 -11.45 6.65 33.45
CA LYS A 99 -12.57 7.22 32.65
C LYS A 99 -12.16 8.27 31.60
N ARG A 100 -10.89 8.37 31.23
CA ARG A 100 -10.40 9.35 30.25
C ARG A 100 -10.89 9.04 28.84
N PRO A 101 -11.26 10.06 28.04
CA PRO A 101 -11.62 9.83 26.64
C PRO A 101 -10.46 9.23 25.84
N LEU A 102 -10.78 8.62 24.70
CA LEU A 102 -9.76 8.15 23.75
C LEU A 102 -9.09 9.36 23.09
N GLU A 103 -8.05 9.89 23.73
CA GLU A 103 -7.30 11.03 23.20
C GLU A 103 -6.24 10.60 22.20
N ILE A 104 -6.10 11.36 21.13
CA ILE A 104 -4.97 11.26 20.21
C ILE A 104 -4.28 12.62 20.05
N PHE A 105 -2.97 12.59 19.80
CA PHE A 105 -2.23 13.80 19.48
C PHE A 105 -2.46 14.22 18.03
N THR A 106 -2.86 15.48 17.83
CA THR A 106 -2.88 16.14 16.52
C THR A 106 -2.15 17.46 16.59
N ASN A 107 -1.75 18.00 15.44
CA ASN A 107 -1.13 19.32 15.39
C ASN A 107 -1.33 19.96 14.01
N ALA A 108 -1.42 21.28 14.01
CA ALA A 108 -1.25 22.09 12.81
C ALA A 108 0.23 22.09 12.39
N PRO A 109 0.54 22.49 11.14
CA PRO A 109 1.92 22.64 10.68
C PRO A 109 2.75 23.56 11.58
N GLY A 110 3.85 23.05 12.14
CA GLY A 110 4.74 23.81 13.01
C GLY A 110 4.26 24.02 14.45
N ALA A 111 3.05 23.55 14.80
CA ALA A 111 2.50 23.67 16.14
C ALA A 111 2.90 22.48 17.04
N THR A 112 2.84 22.68 18.35
CA THR A 112 3.01 21.60 19.33
C THR A 112 1.82 20.65 19.30
N PRO A 113 2.04 19.34 19.51
CA PRO A 113 0.95 18.35 19.63
C PRO A 113 -0.03 18.69 20.75
N ILE A 114 -1.33 18.59 20.46
CA ILE A 114 -2.41 18.75 21.43
C ILE A 114 -3.27 17.48 21.45
N PRO A 115 -3.77 17.06 22.63
CA PRO A 115 -4.70 15.96 22.73
C PRO A 115 -6.08 16.36 22.18
N ARG A 116 -6.73 15.44 21.48
CA ARG A 116 -8.09 15.58 20.95
C ARG A 116 -8.86 14.29 21.22
N ASP A 117 -10.11 14.41 21.67
CA ASP A 117 -11.01 13.26 21.79
C ASP A 117 -11.28 12.68 20.39
N TYR A 118 -10.81 11.46 20.15
CA TYR A 118 -10.98 10.80 18.86
C TYR A 118 -12.45 10.51 18.57
N LEU A 119 -13.22 10.03 19.55
CA LEU A 119 -14.61 9.64 19.31
C LEU A 119 -15.50 10.84 19.04
N GLU A 120 -15.35 11.90 19.82
CA GLU A 120 -16.20 13.07 19.71
C GLU A 120 -15.78 13.98 18.55
N GLN A 121 -14.48 14.24 18.39
CA GLN A 121 -14.00 15.30 17.50
C GLN A 121 -13.50 14.79 16.13
N ILE A 122 -13.16 13.51 15.99
CA ILE A 122 -12.43 13.00 14.80
C ILE A 122 -13.18 11.86 14.09
N ASN A 123 -13.69 10.89 14.85
CA ASN A 123 -14.43 9.78 14.31
C ASN A 123 -15.70 10.31 13.64
N PRO A 124 -15.93 10.02 12.35
CA PRO A 124 -17.09 10.53 11.63
C PRO A 124 -18.40 10.18 12.35
N PRO A 125 -19.40 11.08 12.37
CA PRO A 125 -20.69 10.82 13.01
C PRO A 125 -21.35 9.60 12.37
N GLY A 126 -21.85 8.68 13.21
CA GLY A 126 -22.38 7.39 12.78
C GLY A 126 -23.65 7.45 11.90
N GLY A 127 -24.10 6.28 11.41
CA GLY A 127 -25.32 6.12 10.61
C GLY A 127 -25.14 5.35 9.29
N ARG A 128 -23.89 5.12 8.85
CA ARG A 128 -23.51 4.30 7.68
C ARG A 128 -22.17 3.58 7.94
N GLU A 129 -21.65 2.77 7.00
CA GLU A 129 -20.21 2.43 6.97
C GLU A 129 -19.41 3.73 6.98
N SER A 130 -18.80 4.08 8.11
CA SER A 130 -18.32 5.46 8.33
C SER A 130 -16.80 5.59 8.21
N THR A 131 -16.05 4.49 8.31
CA THR A 131 -14.58 4.50 8.33
C THR A 131 -14.02 3.85 7.07
N ALA A 132 -13.34 4.64 6.24
CA ALA A 132 -12.73 4.18 4.98
C ALA A 132 -11.45 3.35 5.19
N LEU A 133 -10.82 3.51 6.36
CA LEU A 133 -9.42 3.14 6.56
C LEU A 133 -9.16 2.53 7.93
N VAL A 134 -8.16 1.65 8.00
CA VAL A 134 -7.73 1.05 9.26
C VAL A 134 -7.07 2.13 10.11
N THR A 135 -7.53 2.31 11.35
CA THR A 135 -6.94 3.25 12.31
C THR A 135 -6.22 2.49 13.40
N ARG A 136 -4.94 2.78 13.57
CA ARG A 136 -4.09 2.22 14.61
C ARG A 136 -3.79 3.28 15.66
N PHE A 137 -4.20 2.99 16.89
CA PHE A 137 -3.80 3.72 18.08
C PHE A 137 -2.53 3.09 18.64
N THR A 138 -1.51 3.90 18.93
CA THR A 138 -0.26 3.38 19.50
C THR A 138 0.32 4.29 20.58
N LYS A 139 0.73 3.68 21.70
CA LYS A 139 1.57 4.32 22.74
C LYS A 139 3.05 4.31 22.37
N ARG A 140 3.47 3.33 21.56
CA ARG A 140 4.86 3.15 21.10
C ARG A 140 4.94 3.53 19.62
N PRO A 141 5.44 4.73 19.27
CA PRO A 141 5.70 5.08 17.88
C PRO A 141 6.66 4.06 17.24
N TYR A 142 6.38 3.69 16.01
CA TYR A 142 7.21 2.77 15.20
C TYR A 142 7.48 3.33 13.79
N ALA A 143 7.05 4.56 13.56
CA ALA A 143 7.32 5.38 12.39
C ALA A 143 7.30 6.84 12.86
N GLU A 144 8.03 7.69 12.16
CA GLU A 144 8.13 9.11 12.47
C GLU A 144 8.22 9.93 11.19
N VAL A 145 7.49 11.04 11.15
CA VAL A 145 7.67 12.10 10.17
C VAL A 145 7.76 13.40 10.95
N ARG A 146 8.84 14.16 10.74
CA ARG A 146 9.19 15.32 11.56
C ARG A 146 8.05 16.33 11.61
N GLY A 147 7.64 16.69 12.82
CA GLY A 147 6.60 17.70 13.05
C GLY A 147 5.16 17.20 12.83
N CYS A 148 4.94 15.89 12.72
CA CYS A 148 3.60 15.31 12.58
C CYS A 148 3.30 14.32 13.71
N SER A 149 2.10 14.41 14.28
CA SER A 149 1.58 13.47 15.30
C SER A 149 0.68 12.38 14.71
N VAL A 150 0.17 12.62 13.50
CA VAL A 150 -0.68 11.71 12.73
C VAL A 150 0.12 11.28 11.51
N LEU A 151 0.20 9.97 11.28
CA LEU A 151 0.89 9.42 10.12
C LEU A 151 -0.07 8.58 9.27
N ALA A 152 0.14 8.56 7.97
CA ALA A 152 -0.55 7.66 7.06
C ALA A 152 0.47 6.77 6.37
N ARG A 153 0.25 5.45 6.42
CA ARG A 153 0.93 4.51 5.54
C ARG A 153 0.16 4.44 4.25
N LEU A 154 0.82 4.75 3.14
CA LEU A 154 0.19 4.72 1.83
C LEU A 154 0.18 3.29 1.26
N LEU A 155 -0.77 3.03 0.35
CA LEU A 155 -0.81 1.84 -0.47
C LEU A 155 0.46 1.76 -1.35
N GLY A 156 0.87 0.54 -1.69
CA GLY A 156 1.85 0.31 -2.75
C GLY A 156 1.21 0.33 -4.14
N ARG A 157 2.04 0.47 -5.19
CA ARG A 157 1.58 0.36 -6.58
C ARG A 157 0.96 -1.00 -6.88
N THR A 158 1.54 -2.07 -6.31
CA THR A 158 0.99 -3.43 -6.42
C THR A 158 -0.30 -3.60 -5.60
N ASP A 159 -0.44 -2.92 -4.46
CA ASP A 159 -1.68 -2.92 -3.69
C ASP A 159 -2.82 -2.32 -4.51
N LEU A 160 -2.58 -1.22 -5.24
CA LEU A 160 -3.57 -0.65 -6.16
C LEU A 160 -4.00 -1.67 -7.22
N ILE A 161 -3.07 -2.32 -7.94
CA ILE A 161 -3.43 -3.33 -8.94
C ILE A 161 -4.31 -4.42 -8.33
N LYS A 162 -3.94 -4.95 -7.16
CA LYS A 162 -4.73 -5.99 -6.48
C LYS A 162 -6.13 -5.51 -6.10
N ILE A 163 -6.28 -4.27 -5.60
CA ILE A 163 -7.58 -3.69 -5.27
C ILE A 163 -8.48 -3.63 -6.50
N PHE A 164 -7.95 -3.14 -7.63
CA PHE A 164 -8.71 -3.03 -8.88
C PHE A 164 -9.08 -4.40 -9.45
N MET A 165 -8.17 -5.38 -9.39
CA MET A 165 -8.46 -6.76 -9.77
C MET A 165 -9.57 -7.37 -8.92
N ASN A 166 -9.54 -7.18 -7.59
CA ASN A 166 -10.62 -7.65 -6.72
C ASN A 166 -11.96 -6.99 -7.08
N GLY A 167 -11.99 -5.66 -7.22
CA GLY A 167 -13.21 -4.96 -7.61
C GLY A 167 -13.76 -5.43 -8.95
N PHE A 168 -12.90 -5.63 -9.95
CA PHE A 168 -13.31 -6.20 -11.23
C PHE A 168 -13.89 -7.62 -11.07
N LEU A 169 -13.14 -8.54 -10.44
CA LEU A 169 -13.52 -9.95 -10.40
C LEU A 169 -14.74 -10.24 -9.52
N PHE A 170 -14.99 -9.44 -8.49
CA PHE A 170 -16.11 -9.65 -7.57
C PHE A 170 -17.35 -8.82 -7.89
N GLU A 171 -17.18 -7.61 -8.46
CA GLU A 171 -18.30 -6.67 -8.63
C GLU A 171 -18.70 -6.47 -10.11
N CYS A 172 -17.82 -6.78 -11.07
CA CYS A 172 -18.09 -6.54 -12.48
C CYS A 172 -18.51 -7.83 -13.20
N GLN A 173 -19.60 -7.76 -13.97
CA GLN A 173 -19.92 -8.78 -14.97
C GLN A 173 -19.17 -8.46 -16.26
N SER A 174 -18.33 -9.37 -16.72
CA SER A 174 -17.52 -9.19 -17.92
C SER A 174 -17.19 -10.53 -18.57
N ASP A 175 -17.32 -10.58 -19.89
CA ASP A 175 -16.92 -11.72 -20.71
C ASP A 175 -15.48 -11.57 -21.23
N PHE A 176 -14.74 -10.57 -20.76
CA PHE A 176 -13.37 -10.35 -21.22
C PHE A 176 -12.46 -11.51 -20.80
N LEU A 177 -11.87 -12.16 -21.81
CA LEU A 177 -10.87 -13.20 -21.63
C LEU A 177 -9.60 -12.85 -22.43
N PRO A 178 -8.43 -12.77 -21.76
CA PRO A 178 -7.13 -12.61 -22.41
C PRO A 178 -6.91 -13.64 -23.53
N SER A 179 -6.58 -13.16 -24.73
CA SER A 179 -6.27 -14.01 -25.89
C SER A 179 -4.86 -13.79 -26.42
N ALA A 180 -4.23 -14.84 -26.94
CA ALA A 180 -2.89 -14.76 -27.53
C ALA A 180 -2.86 -13.84 -28.76
N GLU A 181 -3.94 -13.79 -29.54
CA GLU A 181 -4.07 -12.92 -30.71
C GLU A 181 -4.08 -11.44 -30.31
N GLU A 182 -4.92 -11.05 -29.36
CA GLU A 182 -4.96 -9.67 -28.87
C GLU A 182 -3.63 -9.26 -28.20
N LEU A 183 -3.00 -10.20 -27.48
CA LEU A 183 -1.71 -9.95 -26.85
C LEU A 183 -0.63 -9.70 -27.91
N SER A 184 -0.64 -10.45 -29.01
CA SER A 184 0.27 -10.25 -30.14
C SER A 184 0.05 -8.88 -30.80
N LYS A 185 -1.21 -8.48 -31.04
CA LYS A 185 -1.56 -7.16 -31.58
C LYS A 185 -1.09 -6.03 -30.66
N LEU A 186 -1.30 -6.19 -29.36
CA LEU A 186 -0.85 -5.22 -28.35
C LEU A 186 0.68 -5.14 -28.33
N ARG A 187 1.39 -6.27 -28.36
CA ARG A 187 2.85 -6.30 -28.44
C ARG A 187 3.37 -5.64 -29.71
N ALA A 188 2.67 -5.78 -30.84
CA ALA A 188 3.04 -5.10 -32.07
C ALA A 188 2.88 -3.57 -31.97
N SER A 189 1.85 -3.06 -31.29
CA SER A 189 1.60 -1.62 -31.17
C SER A 189 2.58 -0.88 -30.26
N ILE A 190 3.32 -1.60 -29.42
CA ILE A 190 4.36 -1.06 -28.53
C ILE A 190 5.78 -1.23 -29.07
N ARG A 191 5.97 -1.91 -30.20
CA ARG A 191 7.30 -2.09 -30.82
C ARG A 191 7.93 -0.73 -31.15
N GLY A 192 9.24 -0.64 -30.97
CA GLY A 192 10.03 0.56 -31.29
C GLY A 192 9.96 1.67 -30.24
N ARG A 193 9.21 1.50 -29.15
CA ARG A 193 9.25 2.43 -28.02
C ARG A 193 10.56 2.30 -27.26
N ALA A 194 11.15 3.43 -26.90
CA ALA A 194 12.38 3.46 -26.11
C ALA A 194 12.11 2.96 -24.68
N PRO A 195 12.93 2.03 -24.16
CA PRO A 195 12.80 1.57 -22.78
C PRO A 195 13.27 2.65 -21.79
N GLU A 196 12.63 2.70 -20.63
CA GLU A 196 13.07 3.47 -19.47
C GLU A 196 14.12 2.68 -18.68
N ALA A 197 15.18 3.37 -18.26
CA ALA A 197 16.25 2.78 -17.47
C ALA A 197 15.78 2.35 -16.05
N ASN A 198 14.80 3.07 -15.50
CA ASN A 198 14.25 2.83 -14.17
C ASN A 198 12.76 2.48 -14.28
N PRO A 199 12.42 1.20 -14.45
CA PRO A 199 11.04 0.78 -14.63
C PRO A 199 10.20 1.06 -13.36
N VAL A 200 8.96 1.51 -13.57
CA VAL A 200 7.98 1.82 -12.51
C VAL A 200 7.71 0.60 -11.59
N PHE A 201 7.74 -0.59 -12.18
CA PHE A 201 7.60 -1.88 -11.49
C PHE A 201 8.94 -2.62 -11.48
N ALA A 202 9.35 -3.06 -10.29
CA ALA A 202 10.42 -4.03 -10.16
C ALA A 202 9.92 -5.42 -10.59
N GLU A 203 10.85 -6.30 -10.96
CA GLU A 203 10.53 -7.70 -11.25
C GLU A 203 9.81 -8.40 -10.08
N ALA A 204 10.22 -8.09 -8.85
CA ALA A 204 9.59 -8.61 -7.65
C ALA A 204 8.12 -8.18 -7.50
N ASP A 205 7.75 -7.00 -8.02
CA ASP A 205 6.38 -6.51 -8.00
C ASP A 205 5.49 -7.35 -8.92
N ILE A 206 5.99 -7.68 -10.11
CA ILE A 206 5.27 -8.52 -11.07
C ILE A 206 5.06 -9.93 -10.51
N TRP A 207 6.08 -10.49 -9.84
CA TRP A 207 5.96 -11.78 -9.17
C TRP A 207 4.96 -11.75 -8.02
N ASP A 208 4.94 -10.69 -7.21
CA ASP A 208 3.99 -10.53 -6.11
C ASP A 208 2.54 -10.41 -6.61
N ILE A 209 2.30 -9.70 -7.72
CA ILE A 209 0.98 -9.65 -8.35
C ILE A 209 0.59 -11.02 -8.91
N GLN A 210 1.48 -11.68 -9.65
CA GLN A 210 1.20 -13.00 -10.23
C GLN A 210 0.87 -14.03 -9.14
N ASP A 211 1.68 -14.09 -8.07
CA ASP A 211 1.48 -15.00 -6.95
C ASP A 211 0.17 -14.69 -6.20
N TYR A 212 -0.17 -13.41 -6.04
CA TYR A 212 -1.46 -12.99 -5.50
C TYR A 212 -2.62 -13.52 -6.34
N VAL A 213 -2.58 -13.32 -7.67
CA VAL A 213 -3.60 -13.81 -8.59
C VAL A 213 -3.74 -15.33 -8.51
N LYS A 214 -2.63 -16.07 -8.54
CA LYS A 214 -2.65 -17.55 -8.43
C LYS A 214 -3.26 -18.06 -7.13
N ARG A 215 -2.99 -17.37 -6.02
CA ARG A 215 -3.47 -17.78 -4.70
C ARG A 215 -4.95 -17.47 -4.50
N HIS A 216 -5.38 -16.28 -4.92
CA HIS A 216 -6.70 -15.75 -4.60
C HIS A 216 -7.74 -15.96 -5.71
N PHE A 217 -7.32 -16.09 -6.97
CA PHE A 217 -8.23 -16.23 -8.10
C PHE A 217 -8.06 -17.59 -8.76
N ARG A 218 -9.10 -18.44 -8.65
CA ARG A 218 -9.16 -19.77 -9.25
C ARG A 218 -10.25 -19.83 -10.32
N ASN A 219 -10.25 -18.87 -11.23
CA ASN A 219 -11.25 -18.71 -12.29
C ASN A 219 -10.63 -18.77 -13.70
N GLN A 220 -11.48 -18.84 -14.72
CA GLN A 220 -11.04 -18.93 -16.13
C GLN A 220 -10.20 -17.73 -16.55
N PHE A 221 -10.51 -16.53 -16.06
CA PHE A 221 -9.75 -15.32 -16.34
C PHE A 221 -8.30 -15.41 -15.86
N ALA A 222 -8.06 -15.82 -14.62
CA ALA A 222 -6.71 -16.00 -14.08
C ALA A 222 -5.93 -17.08 -14.84
N LYS A 223 -6.60 -18.16 -15.26
CA LYS A 223 -6.00 -19.20 -16.11
C LYS A 223 -5.61 -18.65 -17.48
N ALA A 224 -6.48 -17.88 -18.12
CA ALA A 224 -6.21 -17.29 -19.43
C ALA A 224 -4.98 -16.37 -19.41
N LEU A 225 -4.78 -15.58 -18.33
CA LEU A 225 -3.55 -14.78 -18.16
C LEU A 225 -2.27 -15.66 -18.15
N GLU A 226 -2.31 -16.82 -17.50
CA GLU A 226 -1.18 -17.76 -17.49
C GLU A 226 -0.97 -18.40 -18.86
N ASP A 227 -2.05 -18.87 -19.50
CA ASP A 227 -2.01 -19.58 -20.78
C ASP A 227 -1.39 -18.72 -21.90
N VAL A 228 -1.62 -17.39 -21.87
CA VAL A 228 -1.05 -16.45 -22.85
C VAL A 228 0.32 -15.89 -22.43
N ASN A 229 0.92 -16.38 -21.34
CA ASN A 229 2.17 -15.85 -20.77
C ASN A 229 2.13 -14.34 -20.47
N TYR A 230 1.00 -13.85 -19.94
CA TYR A 230 0.80 -12.44 -19.61
C TYR A 230 1.91 -11.92 -18.67
N TRP A 231 2.17 -12.64 -17.58
CA TRP A 231 3.14 -12.20 -16.57
C TRP A 231 4.59 -12.16 -17.09
N GLY A 232 4.95 -13.08 -17.99
CA GLY A 232 6.26 -13.08 -18.64
C GLY A 232 6.45 -11.84 -19.51
N VAL A 233 5.47 -11.55 -20.38
CA VAL A 233 5.50 -10.35 -21.23
C VAL A 233 5.49 -9.07 -20.40
N LEU A 234 4.70 -9.00 -19.31
CA LEU A 234 4.71 -7.86 -18.39
C LEU A 234 6.11 -7.64 -17.78
N ASN A 235 6.77 -8.71 -17.36
CA ASN A 235 8.06 -8.66 -16.70
C ASN A 235 9.23 -8.38 -17.65
N GLU A 236 9.18 -8.89 -18.87
CA GLU A 236 10.32 -8.86 -19.80
C GLU A 236 10.26 -7.67 -20.77
N GLU A 237 9.05 -7.22 -21.12
CA GLU A 237 8.84 -6.20 -22.15
C GLU A 237 8.15 -4.95 -21.59
N ILE A 238 6.98 -5.12 -20.96
CA ILE A 238 6.08 -4.00 -20.68
C ILE A 238 6.58 -3.10 -19.55
N ARG A 239 7.10 -3.66 -18.45
CA ARG A 239 7.51 -2.86 -17.29
C ARG A 239 8.60 -1.83 -17.59
N PHE A 240 9.35 -2.04 -18.68
CA PHE A 240 10.39 -1.15 -19.16
C PHE A 240 9.88 -0.02 -20.04
N LEU A 241 8.59 0.01 -20.40
CA LEU A 241 8.01 1.12 -21.14
C LEU A 241 7.63 2.27 -20.20
N PRO A 242 7.51 3.51 -20.69
CA PRO A 242 6.91 4.59 -19.92
C PRO A 242 5.51 4.23 -19.40
N PHE A 243 5.14 4.68 -18.20
CA PHE A 243 3.88 4.29 -17.53
C PHE A 243 2.65 4.35 -18.46
N GLU A 244 2.50 5.42 -19.22
CA GLU A 244 1.42 5.62 -20.18
C GLU A 244 1.33 4.53 -21.24
N ALA A 245 2.48 4.00 -21.67
CA ALA A 245 2.58 2.90 -22.62
C ALA A 245 2.24 1.54 -22.00
N GLN A 246 2.29 1.42 -20.67
CA GLN A 246 1.93 0.20 -19.95
C GLN A 246 0.41 0.05 -19.78
N ILE A 247 -0.34 1.15 -19.81
CA ILE A 247 -1.78 1.17 -19.52
C ILE A 247 -2.60 0.19 -20.38
N PRO A 248 -2.46 0.14 -21.72
CA PRO A 248 -3.22 -0.80 -22.54
C PRO A 248 -2.96 -2.28 -22.20
N TYR A 249 -1.84 -2.56 -21.53
CA TYR A 249 -1.49 -3.87 -21.02
C TYR A 249 -2.11 -4.11 -19.63
N LEU A 250 -1.99 -3.13 -18.73
CA LEU A 250 -2.52 -3.24 -17.37
C LEU A 250 -4.04 -3.28 -17.33
N GLU A 251 -4.73 -2.63 -18.26
CA GLU A 251 -6.21 -2.62 -18.30
C GLU A 251 -6.84 -4.00 -18.49
N TRP A 252 -6.08 -4.97 -19.00
CA TRP A 252 -6.53 -6.37 -19.06
C TRP A 252 -6.85 -6.93 -17.68
N LEU A 253 -6.13 -6.49 -16.63
CA LEU A 253 -6.31 -6.95 -15.25
C LEU A 253 -7.68 -6.57 -14.67
N TRP A 254 -8.38 -5.64 -15.30
CA TRP A 254 -9.74 -5.23 -14.95
C TRP A 254 -10.63 -5.14 -16.19
N GLY A 255 -10.50 -6.09 -17.11
CA GLY A 255 -11.49 -6.28 -18.19
C GLY A 255 -11.59 -5.15 -19.21
N LYS A 256 -10.56 -4.29 -19.34
CA LYS A 256 -10.56 -3.09 -20.18
C LYS A 256 -11.66 -2.08 -19.84
N PHE A 257 -12.17 -2.09 -18.59
CA PHE A 257 -13.18 -1.13 -18.16
C PHE A 257 -12.60 0.30 -18.11
N PRO A 258 -13.06 1.24 -18.96
CA PRO A 258 -12.41 2.56 -19.08
C PRO A 258 -12.42 3.37 -17.78
N ARG A 259 -13.50 3.27 -17.00
CA ARG A 259 -13.61 3.96 -15.70
C ARG A 259 -12.61 3.44 -14.67
N LEU A 260 -12.35 2.13 -14.66
CA LEU A 260 -11.34 1.53 -13.79
C LEU A 260 -9.94 1.90 -14.27
N THR A 261 -9.70 1.89 -15.59
CA THR A 261 -8.42 2.33 -16.17
C THR A 261 -8.09 3.77 -15.76
N GLU A 262 -9.04 4.70 -15.91
CA GLU A 262 -8.81 6.11 -15.59
C GLU A 262 -8.65 6.36 -14.09
N LEU A 263 -9.42 5.67 -13.26
CA LEU A 263 -9.26 5.76 -11.81
C LEU A 263 -7.88 5.21 -11.37
N TYR A 264 -7.44 4.09 -11.95
CA TYR A 264 -6.11 3.54 -11.69
C TYR A 264 -5.01 4.51 -12.09
N ARG A 265 -5.09 5.10 -13.30
CA ARG A 265 -4.15 6.13 -13.77
C ARG A 265 -4.07 7.31 -12.80
N THR A 266 -5.23 7.85 -12.41
CA THR A 266 -5.32 8.97 -11.46
C THR A 266 -4.65 8.64 -10.13
N LEU A 267 -4.99 7.50 -9.53
CA LEU A 267 -4.42 7.09 -8.24
C LEU A 267 -2.94 6.75 -8.33
N HIS A 268 -2.50 6.11 -9.42
CA HIS A 268 -1.09 5.78 -9.64
C HIS A 268 -0.23 7.04 -9.75
N LEU A 269 -0.66 8.01 -10.56
CA LEU A 269 0.04 9.28 -10.73
C LEU A 269 0.08 10.09 -9.42
N ALA A 270 -1.04 10.13 -8.69
CA ALA A 270 -1.10 10.79 -7.40
C ALA A 270 -0.24 10.11 -6.32
N LEU A 271 -0.13 8.78 -6.36
CA LEU A 271 0.75 8.03 -5.47
C LEU A 271 2.22 8.31 -5.77
N GLY A 272 2.58 8.42 -7.06
CA GLY A 272 3.93 8.75 -7.50
C GLY A 272 4.98 7.87 -6.82
N GLU A 273 6.07 8.48 -6.35
CA GLU A 273 7.15 7.81 -5.60
C GLU A 273 6.80 7.51 -4.14
N LEU A 274 5.64 7.96 -3.65
CA LEU A 274 5.23 7.79 -2.25
C LEU A 274 4.68 6.39 -1.93
N GLY A 275 4.60 5.50 -2.93
CA GLY A 275 4.11 4.14 -2.78
C GLY A 275 4.73 3.41 -1.57
N SER A 276 3.87 2.84 -0.73
CA SER A 276 4.25 2.12 0.51
C SER A 276 4.99 2.94 1.58
N GLN A 277 5.23 4.23 1.36
CA GLN A 277 5.88 5.10 2.34
C GLN A 277 4.92 5.46 3.49
N VAL A 278 5.50 5.93 4.59
CA VAL A 278 4.76 6.60 5.66
C VAL A 278 4.93 8.10 5.48
N VAL A 279 3.81 8.81 5.43
CA VAL A 279 3.74 10.27 5.33
C VAL A 279 3.13 10.86 6.59
N GLY A 280 3.46 12.11 6.87
CA GLY A 280 2.89 12.87 7.97
C GLY A 280 1.64 13.62 7.53
N LEU A 281 0.65 13.67 8.41
CA LEU A 281 -0.58 14.43 8.24
C LEU A 281 -0.74 15.43 9.40
N PHE A 282 -1.53 16.47 9.15
CA PHE A 282 -1.87 17.49 10.14
C PHE A 282 -3.33 17.37 10.55
N ASP A 283 -3.75 18.22 11.49
CA ASP A 283 -5.12 18.27 12.00
C ASP A 283 -6.16 18.54 10.89
N ASP A 284 -5.81 19.29 9.84
CA ASP A 284 -6.64 19.52 8.67
C ASP A 284 -7.06 18.23 7.95
N ALA A 285 -6.27 17.15 7.99
CA ALA A 285 -6.63 15.85 7.44
C ALA A 285 -7.78 15.17 8.21
N LEU A 286 -7.92 15.51 9.50
CA LEU A 286 -8.87 14.88 10.43
C LEU A 286 -10.05 15.77 10.78
N LEU A 287 -9.89 17.10 10.64
CA LEU A 287 -10.85 18.10 11.07
C LEU A 287 -11.30 19.01 9.90
N PRO A 288 -12.58 19.41 9.88
CA PRO A 288 -13.68 18.88 10.72
C PRO A 288 -13.97 17.41 10.37
N ARG A 289 -14.48 16.61 11.31
CA ARG A 289 -14.65 15.15 11.16
C ARG A 289 -15.47 14.73 9.94
N GLU A 290 -16.43 15.56 9.52
CA GLU A 290 -17.29 15.37 8.34
C GLU A 290 -16.54 15.57 7.01
N LYS A 291 -15.35 16.17 7.05
CA LYS A 291 -14.46 16.38 5.90
C LYS A 291 -13.13 15.64 6.08
N SER A 292 -13.04 14.74 7.05
CA SER A 292 -11.83 13.99 7.37
C SER A 292 -11.53 12.93 6.31
N ILE A 293 -10.26 12.53 6.18
CA ILE A 293 -9.88 11.37 5.34
C ILE A 293 -10.42 10.03 5.88
N ILE A 294 -10.88 9.99 7.13
CA ILE A 294 -11.42 8.79 7.79
C ILE A 294 -12.82 8.48 7.24
N ASP A 295 -13.58 9.52 6.87
CA ASP A 295 -14.93 9.39 6.36
C ASP A 295 -14.96 8.76 4.95
N VAL A 296 -15.62 7.60 4.82
CA VAL A 296 -15.73 6.89 3.53
C VAL A 296 -16.44 7.72 2.45
N GLN A 297 -17.27 8.69 2.83
CA GLN A 297 -17.92 9.56 1.85
C GLN A 297 -16.92 10.37 1.04
N ARG A 298 -15.69 10.56 1.53
CA ARG A 298 -14.62 11.20 0.74
C ARG A 298 -14.31 10.42 -0.54
N LEU A 299 -14.47 9.11 -0.56
CA LEU A 299 -14.27 8.31 -1.77
C LEU A 299 -15.29 8.63 -2.86
N SER A 300 -16.49 9.11 -2.51
CA SER A 300 -17.52 9.50 -3.49
C SER A 300 -17.13 10.72 -4.34
N THR A 301 -16.19 11.54 -3.86
CA THR A 301 -15.68 12.72 -4.56
C THR A 301 -14.32 12.47 -5.23
N LEU A 302 -13.82 11.23 -5.18
CA LEU A 302 -12.55 10.85 -5.80
C LEU A 302 -12.57 11.14 -7.31
N ALA A 303 -11.45 11.66 -7.83
CA ALA A 303 -11.27 12.10 -9.22
C ALA A 303 -12.27 13.17 -9.72
N ARG A 304 -13.01 13.84 -8.81
CA ARG A 304 -13.85 15.01 -9.15
C ARG A 304 -13.10 16.32 -8.90
N PRO A 305 -13.32 17.37 -9.70
CA PRO A 305 -12.71 18.68 -9.45
C PRO A 305 -13.26 19.33 -8.17
N GLY A 306 -12.50 20.27 -7.61
CA GLY A 306 -12.93 21.08 -6.46
C GLY A 306 -12.85 20.38 -5.10
N ASN A 307 -12.15 19.25 -5.01
CA ASN A 307 -11.88 18.62 -3.72
C ASN A 307 -11.02 19.52 -2.83
N ARG A 308 -11.31 19.49 -1.53
CA ARG A 308 -10.49 20.12 -0.50
C ARG A 308 -9.09 19.49 -0.54
N LYS A 309 -8.05 20.32 -0.56
CA LYS A 309 -6.66 19.88 -0.42
C LYS A 309 -6.20 19.92 1.03
N ILE A 310 -5.28 19.03 1.37
CA ILE A 310 -4.62 18.94 2.68
C ILE A 310 -3.12 18.81 2.49
N GLY A 311 -2.37 19.19 3.53
CA GLY A 311 -0.92 19.01 3.56
C GLY A 311 -0.49 17.58 3.83
N VAL A 312 0.46 17.07 3.04
CA VAL A 312 1.13 15.79 3.27
C VAL A 312 2.62 16.06 3.46
N ALA A 313 3.13 15.77 4.66
CA ALA A 313 4.54 15.91 4.99
C ALA A 313 5.33 14.65 4.61
N LEU A 314 6.51 14.84 4.02
CA LEU A 314 7.34 13.76 3.51
C LEU A 314 8.43 13.36 4.52
N ALA A 315 8.78 12.07 4.54
CA ALA A 315 9.82 11.54 5.42
C ALA A 315 11.20 12.20 5.17
N GLY A 316 11.52 12.54 3.91
CA GLY A 316 12.77 13.21 3.54
C GLY A 316 12.81 14.72 3.84
N GLY A 317 11.76 15.26 4.46
CA GLY A 317 11.52 16.71 4.53
C GLY A 317 10.75 17.21 3.31
N GLY A 318 10.06 18.34 3.49
CA GLY A 318 9.17 18.91 2.48
C GLY A 318 7.69 18.55 2.69
N ARG A 319 6.84 19.22 1.92
CA ARG A 319 5.39 19.09 1.97
C ARG A 319 4.82 19.19 0.55
N LEU A 320 3.80 18.41 0.29
CA LEU A 320 2.97 18.51 -0.91
C LEU A 320 1.51 18.67 -0.52
N GLU A 321 0.70 19.10 -1.48
CA GLU A 321 -0.75 19.17 -1.31
C GLU A 321 -1.44 18.10 -2.14
N MET A 322 -2.41 17.42 -1.53
CA MET A 322 -3.23 16.43 -2.21
C MET A 322 -4.69 16.61 -1.84
N ASP A 323 -5.56 16.24 -2.77
CA ASP A 323 -6.99 16.17 -2.51
C ASP A 323 -7.27 15.19 -1.36
N THR A 324 -8.14 15.59 -0.44
CA THR A 324 -8.53 14.80 0.73
C THR A 324 -9.08 13.43 0.32
N SER A 325 -9.86 13.37 -0.76
CA SER A 325 -10.40 12.12 -1.33
C SER A 325 -9.31 11.20 -1.84
N THR A 326 -8.25 11.75 -2.45
CA THR A 326 -7.10 11.00 -2.92
C THR A 326 -6.25 10.49 -1.76
N VAL A 327 -6.02 11.30 -0.71
CA VAL A 327 -5.32 10.82 0.50
C VAL A 327 -6.13 9.73 1.20
N CYS A 328 -7.45 9.89 1.29
CA CYS A 328 -8.36 8.87 1.79
C CYS A 328 -8.21 7.55 1.01
N ALA A 329 -8.27 7.60 -0.33
CA ALA A 329 -8.15 6.43 -1.19
C ALA A 329 -6.77 5.75 -1.14
N LEU A 330 -5.70 6.54 -0.99
CA LEU A 330 -4.32 6.03 -0.97
C LEU A 330 -3.85 5.59 0.42
N THR A 331 -4.59 5.89 1.48
CA THR A 331 -4.20 5.53 2.86
C THR A 331 -4.58 4.09 3.16
N ARG A 332 -3.56 3.26 3.41
CA ARG A 332 -3.71 1.87 3.85
C ARG A 332 -3.98 1.77 5.35
N GLU A 333 -3.29 2.58 6.14
CA GLU A 333 -3.35 2.57 7.60
C GLU A 333 -3.09 3.98 8.11
N LEU A 334 -4.01 4.50 8.93
CA LEU A 334 -3.80 5.72 9.71
C LEU A 334 -3.19 5.34 11.06
N ILE A 335 -2.09 5.98 11.42
CA ILE A 335 -1.34 5.72 12.65
C ILE A 335 -1.43 6.96 13.51
N VAL A 336 -2.06 6.83 14.67
CA VAL A 336 -2.28 7.93 15.61
C VAL A 336 -1.64 7.60 16.94
N ARG A 337 -0.92 8.59 17.49
CA ARG A 337 -0.29 8.48 18.80
C ARG A 337 -1.30 8.84 19.89
N VAL A 338 -1.44 7.97 20.87
CA VAL A 338 -2.20 8.27 22.10
C VAL A 338 -1.25 8.82 23.18
N PRO A 339 -1.72 9.66 24.10
CA PRO A 339 -0.96 10.16 25.24
C PRO A 339 -0.24 9.10 26.08
#